data_AF-A0A969GK07-F1
#
_entry.id   AF-A0A969GK07-F1
#
_cell.length_a   1.000
_cell.length_b   1.000
_cell.length_c   1.000
_cell.angle_alpha   90.00
_cell.angle_beta   90.00
_cell.angle_gamma   90.00
#
_symmetry.space_group_name_H-M   'P 1'
#
loop_
_entity.id
_entity.type
_entity.pdbx_description
1 polymer ?
#
loop_
_entity_poly.entity_id
_entity_poly.type
_entity_poly.pdbx_seq_one_letter_code
_entity_poly.pdbx_strand_id
1 'polypeptide(L)'
;MADCDVLIVGAGHNALVCAGYLAKAGYKVIMLERRHTVGGAVVTEEIVPGFKFDLGGSAHILIHHTPIVEDLNLAAYGLRYIDVDPLFFAPFPDGSHITIWKDLERTCESIAQVSPADADAYRKFIHTWQPLAKGMVGSFLEAPTATNLVKNLAMNTASGSERFERLSDILRGYGQVLRQSFSDPRVQALIG
;
A
#
# COMPACT_ATOMS: atom_id res chain seq x y z
N MET A 1 22.94 24.92 23.92
CA MET A 1 22.20 24.13 22.92
C MET A 1 22.52 24.69 21.55
N ALA A 2 22.63 23.86 20.52
CA ALA A 2 22.72 24.37 19.16
C ALA A 2 21.40 25.08 18.83
N ASP A 3 21.49 26.29 18.30
CA ASP A 3 20.31 27.06 17.84
C ASP A 3 19.59 26.29 16.73
N CYS A 4 18.26 26.23 16.70
CA CYS A 4 17.49 25.52 15.66
C CYS A 4 16.12 26.16 15.43
N ASP A 5 15.60 26.06 14.21
CA ASP A 5 14.26 26.56 13.88
C ASP A 5 13.17 25.57 14.32
N VAL A 6 13.47 24.27 14.23
CA VAL A 6 12.52 23.20 14.54
C VAL A 6 13.19 22.11 15.37
N LEU A 7 12.54 21.74 16.48
CA LEU A 7 12.92 20.60 17.31
C LEU A 7 11.86 19.49 17.16
N ILE A 8 12.28 18.29 16.76
CA ILE A 8 11.41 17.11 16.63
C ILE A 8 11.81 16.08 17.69
N VAL A 9 10.84 15.58 18.45
CA VAL A 9 11.05 14.51 19.44
C VAL A 9 10.58 13.18 18.84
N GLY A 10 11.51 12.24 18.70
CA GLY A 10 11.36 10.97 18.01
C GLY A 10 11.95 10.99 16.59
N ALA A 11 12.68 9.95 16.21
CA ALA A 11 13.26 9.76 14.89
C ALA A 11 12.70 8.53 14.18
N GLY A 12 11.37 8.35 14.21
CA GLY A 12 10.67 7.37 13.39
C GLY A 12 10.62 7.76 11.91
N HIS A 13 10.30 6.81 11.02
CA HIS A 13 10.22 7.06 9.56
C HIS A 13 9.38 8.30 9.19
N ASN A 14 8.20 8.50 9.80
CA ASN A 14 7.38 9.69 9.54
C ASN A 14 8.07 10.99 9.96
N ALA A 15 8.73 10.98 11.12
CA ALA A 15 9.48 12.13 11.62
C ALA A 15 10.71 12.43 10.75
N LEU A 16 11.38 11.39 10.24
CA LEU A 16 12.51 11.52 9.31
C LEU A 16 12.08 12.11 7.97
N VAL A 17 10.94 11.68 7.40
CA VAL A 17 10.38 12.29 6.19
C VAL A 17 10.05 13.75 6.42
N CYS A 18 9.36 14.08 7.52
CA CYS A 18 9.04 15.46 7.89
C CYS A 18 10.31 16.32 8.03
N ALA A 19 11.31 15.83 8.76
CA ALA A 19 12.60 16.50 8.93
C ALA A 19 13.31 16.70 7.57
N GLY A 20 13.24 15.72 6.67
CA GLY A 20 13.80 15.81 5.32
C GLY A 20 13.17 16.95 4.51
N TYR A 21 11.85 17.08 4.52
CA TYR A 21 11.17 18.19 3.85
C TYR A 21 11.45 19.55 4.48
N LEU A 22 11.49 19.64 5.81
CA LEU A 22 11.86 20.88 6.52
C LEU A 22 13.29 21.31 6.20
N ALA A 23 14.24 20.37 6.23
CA ALA A 23 15.62 20.63 5.86
C ALA A 23 15.74 21.04 4.39
N LYS A 24 15.01 20.38 3.47
CA LYS A 24 14.93 20.77 2.04
C LYS A 24 14.37 22.18 1.85
N ALA A 25 13.47 22.62 2.73
CA ALA A 25 12.94 23.99 2.76
C ALA A 25 13.88 25.01 3.43
N GLY A 26 15.05 24.60 3.91
CA GLY A 26 16.09 25.47 4.47
C GLY A 26 16.04 25.64 5.99
N TYR A 27 15.14 24.95 6.70
CA TYR A 27 15.08 25.01 8.16
C TYR A 27 16.22 24.22 8.81
N LYS A 28 16.76 24.75 9.90
CA LYS A 28 17.68 24.04 10.79
C LYS A 28 16.89 23.17 11.76
N VAL A 29 16.85 21.87 11.47
CA VAL A 29 16.09 20.88 12.25
C VAL A 29 17.00 20.12 13.20
N ILE A 30 16.61 20.00 14.46
CA ILE A 30 17.21 19.06 15.42
C ILE A 30 16.19 17.97 15.74
N MET A 31 16.63 16.71 15.69
CA MET A 31 15.83 15.56 16.10
C MET A 31 16.41 14.94 17.37
N LEU A 32 15.55 14.60 18.33
CA LEU A 32 15.91 13.91 19.56
C LEU A 32 15.30 12.52 19.56
N GLU A 33 16.14 11.49 19.54
CA GLU A 33 15.72 10.09 19.64
C GLU A 33 16.27 9.49 20.94
N ARG A 34 15.42 8.73 21.64
CA ARG A 34 15.82 8.05 22.88
C ARG A 34 16.68 6.82 22.57
N ARG A 35 16.39 6.11 21.48
CA ARG A 35 17.14 4.93 21.04
C ARG A 35 18.49 5.34 20.45
N HIS A 36 19.40 4.39 20.41
CA HIS A 36 20.71 4.56 19.77
C HIS A 36 20.65 4.49 18.23
N THR A 37 19.46 4.27 17.66
CA THR A 37 19.21 4.09 16.23
C THR A 37 17.96 4.86 15.82
N VAL A 38 17.91 5.26 14.54
CA VAL A 38 16.79 6.00 13.93
C VAL A 38 15.99 5.08 13.01
N GLY A 39 14.71 5.38 12.81
CA GLY A 39 13.77 4.62 11.97
C GLY A 39 12.48 4.25 12.72
N GLY A 40 12.52 4.24 14.06
CA GLY A 40 11.36 3.94 14.89
C GLY A 40 10.92 2.48 14.73
N ALA A 41 9.66 2.25 14.34
CA ALA A 41 9.11 0.90 14.21
C ALA A 41 9.67 0.10 13.02
N VAL A 42 10.32 0.74 12.04
CA VAL A 42 10.80 0.11 10.79
C VAL A 42 12.32 -0.04 10.77
N VAL A 43 12.92 -0.24 11.95
CA VAL A 43 14.36 -0.47 12.07
C VAL A 43 14.65 -1.94 11.85
N THR A 44 15.70 -2.22 11.09
CA THR A 44 16.28 -3.55 10.99
C THR A 44 17.24 -3.80 12.15
N GLU A 45 16.96 -4.78 13.00
CA GLU A 45 17.82 -5.17 14.14
C GLU A 45 18.17 -6.65 14.08
N GLU A 46 19.34 -6.99 14.64
CA GLU A 46 19.74 -8.39 14.85
C GLU A 46 19.26 -8.84 16.23
N ILE A 47 18.03 -9.37 16.30
CA ILE A 47 17.45 -9.91 17.54
C ILE A 47 17.85 -11.38 17.78
N VAL A 48 18.30 -12.08 16.74
CA VAL A 48 18.87 -13.43 16.81
C VAL A 48 20.22 -13.42 16.10
N PRO A 49 21.32 -13.91 16.71
CA PRO A 49 22.65 -13.85 16.11
C PRO A 49 22.71 -14.40 14.69
N GLY A 50 23.25 -13.60 13.76
CA GLY A 50 23.35 -13.91 12.34
C GLY A 50 22.09 -13.60 11.51
N PHE A 51 21.00 -13.13 12.12
CA PHE A 51 19.73 -12.87 11.44
C PHE A 51 19.21 -11.47 11.71
N LYS A 52 18.84 -10.77 10.64
CA LYS A 52 18.27 -9.42 10.69
C LYS A 52 16.76 -9.48 10.55
N PHE A 53 16.06 -8.70 11.37
CA PHE A 53 14.62 -8.62 11.39
C PHE A 53 14.19 -7.17 11.28
N ASP A 54 13.18 -6.91 10.46
CA ASP A 54 12.38 -5.70 10.59
C ASP A 54 11.33 -5.95 11.70
N LEU A 55 11.24 -5.04 12.67
CA LEU A 55 10.38 -5.19 13.84
C LEU A 55 8.94 -4.69 13.61
N GLY A 56 8.68 -3.94 12.54
CA GLY A 56 7.36 -3.31 12.33
C GLY A 56 7.08 -2.85 10.91
N GLY A 57 8.06 -2.88 10.02
CA GLY A 57 7.89 -2.79 8.58
C GLY A 57 7.51 -4.14 8.00
N SER A 58 6.40 -4.17 7.25
CA SER A 58 5.97 -5.35 6.50
C SER A 58 6.39 -5.26 5.03
N ALA A 59 6.00 -4.18 4.36
CA ALA A 59 6.21 -3.99 2.93
C ALA A 59 6.14 -2.51 2.55
N HIS A 60 6.94 -2.11 1.57
CA HIS A 60 6.97 -0.74 1.03
C HIS A 60 5.96 -0.56 -0.13
N ILE A 61 4.70 -0.97 0.04
CA ILE A 61 3.72 -0.91 -1.07
C ILE A 61 3.23 0.51 -1.32
N LEU A 62 2.69 1.17 -0.29
CA LEU A 62 2.01 2.46 -0.45
C LEU A 62 2.98 3.64 -0.68
N ILE A 63 4.22 3.53 -0.22
CA ILE A 63 5.22 4.61 -0.40
C ILE A 63 5.54 4.84 -1.88
N HIS A 64 5.43 3.82 -2.74
CA HIS A 64 5.59 3.96 -4.20
C HIS A 64 4.51 4.82 -4.86
N HIS A 65 3.41 5.10 -4.14
CA HIS A 65 2.38 6.01 -4.60
C HIS A 65 2.54 7.43 -4.07
N THR A 66 3.65 7.72 -3.39
CA THR A 66 3.97 9.06 -2.85
C THR A 66 5.18 9.63 -3.57
N PRO A 67 5.32 10.97 -3.67
CA PRO A 67 6.50 11.60 -4.27
C PRO A 67 7.72 11.62 -3.33
N ILE A 68 7.61 11.03 -2.13
CA ILE A 68 8.60 11.19 -1.04
C ILE A 68 9.99 10.71 -1.46
N VAL A 69 10.05 9.58 -2.17
CA VAL A 69 11.32 8.96 -2.58
C VAL A 69 12.07 9.88 -3.55
N GLU A 70 11.35 10.43 -4.52
CA GLU A 70 11.87 11.33 -5.55
C GLU A 70 12.17 12.71 -4.97
N ASP A 71 11.24 13.27 -4.19
CA ASP A 71 11.37 14.60 -3.59
C ASP A 71 12.60 14.71 -2.68
N LEU A 72 12.87 13.68 -1.89
CA LEU A 72 14.02 13.64 -0.99
C LEU A 72 15.25 13.02 -1.65
N ASN A 73 15.16 12.65 -2.94
CA ASN A 73 16.24 12.03 -3.72
C ASN A 73 16.91 10.86 -2.97
N LEU A 74 16.10 9.99 -2.35
CA LEU A 74 16.60 8.96 -1.43
C LEU A 74 17.54 7.96 -2.11
N ALA A 75 17.42 7.77 -3.42
CA ALA A 75 18.34 6.96 -4.22
C ALA A 75 19.79 7.49 -4.15
N ALA A 76 19.98 8.82 -4.14
CA ALA A 76 21.30 9.42 -3.97
C ALA A 76 21.90 9.19 -2.57
N TYR A 77 21.06 8.86 -1.59
CA TYR A 77 21.45 8.51 -0.23
C TYR A 77 21.48 6.99 0.01
N GLY A 78 21.42 6.18 -1.06
CA GLY A 78 21.63 4.74 -1.00
C GLY A 78 20.36 3.89 -0.89
N LEU A 79 19.15 4.48 -0.95
CA LEU A 79 17.93 3.70 -1.04
C LEU A 79 17.91 2.89 -2.35
N ARG A 80 17.74 1.58 -2.22
CA ARG A 80 17.56 0.65 -3.34
C ARG A 80 16.36 -0.22 -3.06
N TYR A 81 15.43 -0.26 -4.01
CA TYR A 81 14.30 -1.17 -3.96
C TYR A 81 14.65 -2.49 -4.63
N ILE A 82 14.24 -3.58 -3.98
CA ILE A 82 14.14 -4.89 -4.62
C ILE A 82 12.73 -4.97 -5.17
N ASP A 83 12.62 -5.21 -6.47
CA ASP A 83 11.31 -5.40 -7.05
C ASP A 83 10.77 -6.80 -6.71
N VAL A 84 9.63 -6.85 -6.03
CA VAL A 84 9.03 -8.10 -5.54
C VAL A 84 7.94 -8.54 -6.52
N ASP A 85 8.18 -9.66 -7.19
CA ASP A 85 7.21 -10.37 -8.02
C ASP A 85 7.58 -11.87 -8.02
N PRO A 86 6.73 -12.79 -7.51
CA PRO A 86 5.31 -12.60 -7.17
C PRO A 86 5.09 -11.81 -5.87
N LEU A 87 3.93 -11.16 -5.77
CA LEU A 87 3.54 -10.34 -4.62
C LEU A 87 3.10 -11.18 -3.43
N PHE A 88 2.32 -12.24 -3.68
CA PHE A 88 1.80 -13.11 -2.63
C PHE A 88 1.77 -14.57 -3.09
N PHE A 89 1.91 -15.48 -2.14
CA PHE A 89 1.77 -16.92 -2.34
C PHE A 89 0.91 -17.49 -1.22
N ALA A 90 -0.18 -18.16 -1.58
CA ALA A 90 -1.12 -18.78 -0.65
C ALA A 90 -1.16 -20.30 -0.88
N PRO A 91 -0.49 -21.10 -0.02
CA PRO A 91 -0.57 -22.55 -0.05
C PRO A 91 -1.84 -23.04 0.65
N PHE A 92 -2.41 -24.15 0.17
CA PHE A 92 -3.56 -24.82 0.77
C PHE A 92 -3.20 -26.22 1.29
N PRO A 93 -3.95 -26.77 2.27
CA PRO A 93 -3.65 -28.08 2.87
C PRO A 93 -3.65 -29.26 1.89
N ASP A 94 -4.37 -29.14 0.77
CA ASP A 94 -4.43 -30.15 -0.29
C ASP A 94 -3.22 -30.10 -1.25
N GLY A 95 -2.28 -29.18 -1.02
CA GLY A 95 -1.10 -28.97 -1.87
C GLY A 95 -1.35 -28.04 -3.07
N SER A 96 -2.60 -27.61 -3.30
CA SER A 96 -2.87 -26.54 -4.26
C SER A 96 -2.38 -25.20 -3.72
N HIS A 97 -2.24 -24.22 -4.60
CA HIS A 97 -1.81 -22.88 -4.21
C HIS A 97 -2.32 -21.84 -5.21
N ILE A 98 -2.38 -20.59 -4.78
CA ILE A 98 -2.58 -19.44 -5.65
C ILE A 98 -1.42 -18.47 -5.45
N THR A 99 -0.84 -18.00 -6.55
CA THR A 99 0.22 -17.00 -6.57
C THR A 99 -0.31 -15.71 -7.21
N ILE A 100 -0.15 -14.58 -6.53
CA ILE A 100 -0.50 -13.26 -7.04
C ILE A 100 0.75 -12.62 -7.63
N TRP A 101 0.67 -12.21 -8.88
CA TRP A 101 1.72 -11.50 -9.60
C TRP A 101 1.31 -10.04 -9.79
N LYS A 102 2.28 -9.20 -10.15
CA LYS A 102 1.96 -7.86 -10.68
C LYS A 102 1.21 -7.93 -12.01
N ASP A 103 1.50 -8.96 -12.80
CA ASP A 103 0.79 -9.25 -14.04
C ASP A 103 -0.58 -9.87 -13.74
N LEU A 104 -1.63 -9.24 -14.27
CA LEU A 104 -3.01 -9.67 -14.06
C LEU A 104 -3.27 -11.04 -14.67
N GLU A 105 -2.76 -11.30 -15.88
CA GLU A 105 -3.06 -12.55 -16.58
C GLU A 105 -2.35 -13.74 -15.92
N ARG A 106 -1.10 -13.59 -15.48
CA ARG A 106 -0.41 -14.61 -14.67
C ARG A 106 -1.13 -14.92 -13.36
N THR A 107 -1.73 -13.90 -12.74
CA THR A 107 -2.57 -14.09 -11.55
C THR A 107 -3.83 -14.88 -11.89
N CYS A 108 -4.53 -14.52 -12.97
CA CYS A 108 -5.70 -15.25 -13.45
C CYS A 108 -5.35 -16.71 -13.82
N GLU A 109 -4.21 -16.96 -14.48
CA GLU A 109 -3.72 -18.30 -14.79
C GLU A 109 -3.49 -19.14 -13.51
N SER A 110 -2.92 -18.52 -12.47
CA SER A 110 -2.73 -19.18 -11.18
C SER A 110 -4.06 -19.48 -10.49
N ILE A 111 -5.02 -18.56 -10.52
CA ILE A 111 -6.37 -18.78 -9.97
C ILE A 111 -7.09 -19.88 -10.75
N ALA A 112 -6.94 -19.93 -12.07
CA ALA A 112 -7.61 -20.91 -12.93
C ALA A 112 -7.22 -22.36 -12.63
N GLN A 113 -6.03 -22.60 -12.05
CA GLN A 113 -5.62 -23.94 -11.57
C GLN A 113 -6.51 -24.43 -10.42
N VAL A 114 -7.13 -23.51 -9.68
CA VAL A 114 -7.94 -23.77 -8.51
C VAL A 114 -9.43 -23.61 -8.83
N SER A 115 -9.78 -22.55 -9.54
CA SER A 115 -11.14 -22.21 -9.98
C SER A 115 -11.11 -21.42 -11.29
N PRO A 116 -11.37 -22.06 -12.45
CA PRO A 116 -11.44 -21.37 -13.74
C PRO A 116 -12.49 -20.25 -13.77
N ALA A 117 -13.64 -20.47 -13.13
CA ALA A 117 -14.71 -19.47 -13.06
C ALA A 117 -14.28 -18.21 -12.29
N ASP A 118 -13.53 -18.39 -11.19
CA ASP A 118 -13.06 -17.25 -10.40
C ASP A 118 -11.87 -16.52 -11.02
N ALA A 119 -11.14 -17.15 -11.94
CA ALA A 119 -10.12 -16.44 -12.72
C ALA A 119 -10.76 -15.35 -13.60
N ASP A 120 -11.86 -15.69 -14.29
CA ASP A 120 -12.61 -14.71 -15.07
C ASP A 120 -13.28 -13.66 -14.19
N ALA A 121 -13.81 -14.09 -13.03
CA ALA A 121 -14.36 -13.16 -12.05
C ALA A 121 -13.29 -12.20 -11.49
N TYR A 122 -12.07 -12.68 -11.24
CA TYR A 122 -10.96 -11.86 -10.76
C TYR A 122 -10.55 -10.82 -11.79
N ARG A 123 -10.42 -11.22 -13.06
CA ARG A 123 -10.16 -10.29 -14.17
C ARG A 123 -11.20 -9.17 -14.21
N LYS A 124 -12.49 -9.54 -14.15
CA LYS A 124 -13.60 -8.57 -14.10
C LYS A 124 -13.50 -7.68 -12.86
N PHE A 125 -13.25 -8.25 -11.69
CA PHE A 125 -13.11 -7.53 -10.43
C PHE A 125 -12.01 -6.47 -10.52
N ILE A 126 -10.81 -6.82 -10.97
CA ILE A 126 -9.70 -5.87 -11.11
C ILE A 126 -10.07 -4.74 -12.10
N HIS A 127 -10.65 -5.06 -13.26
CA HIS A 127 -11.08 -4.01 -14.20
C HIS A 127 -12.15 -3.07 -13.62
N THR A 128 -13.04 -3.57 -12.77
CA THR A 128 -14.05 -2.75 -12.10
C THR A 128 -13.45 -1.85 -11.02
N TRP A 129 -12.57 -2.39 -10.17
CA TRP A 129 -12.11 -1.72 -8.95
C TRP A 129 -10.78 -0.97 -9.10
N GLN A 130 -9.90 -1.37 -10.01
CA GLN A 130 -8.59 -0.72 -10.17
C GLN A 130 -8.66 0.77 -10.52
N PRO A 131 -9.56 1.25 -11.41
CA PRO A 131 -9.68 2.68 -11.67
C PRO A 131 -10.07 3.48 -10.42
N LEU A 132 -11.00 2.93 -9.62
CA LEU A 132 -11.43 3.54 -8.36
C LEU A 132 -10.28 3.59 -7.35
N ALA A 133 -9.55 2.48 -7.21
CA ALA A 133 -8.38 2.41 -6.32
C ALA A 133 -7.30 3.43 -6.72
N LYS A 134 -7.00 3.56 -8.02
CA LYS A 134 -6.05 4.57 -8.52
C LYS A 134 -6.49 6.00 -8.21
N GLY A 135 -7.78 6.30 -8.41
CA GLY A 135 -8.32 7.61 -8.07
C GLY A 135 -8.35 7.90 -6.57
N MET A 136 -8.57 6.89 -5.73
CA MET A 136 -8.49 7.01 -4.27
C MET A 136 -7.05 7.22 -3.80
N VAL A 137 -6.07 6.53 -4.38
CA VAL A 137 -4.66 6.73 -4.04
C VAL A 137 -4.23 8.17 -4.29
N GLY A 138 -4.67 8.78 -5.39
CA GLY A 138 -4.38 10.19 -5.68
C GLY A 138 -4.93 11.16 -4.62
N SER A 139 -6.06 10.83 -3.98
CA SER A 139 -6.66 11.70 -2.96
C SER A 139 -5.88 11.74 -1.65
N PHE A 140 -5.13 10.67 -1.32
CA PHE A 140 -4.31 10.63 -0.11
C PHE A 140 -3.14 11.61 -0.13
N LEU A 141 -2.76 12.11 -1.32
CA LEU A 141 -1.71 13.11 -1.48
C LEU A 141 -2.22 14.55 -1.33
N GLU A 142 -3.55 14.74 -1.32
CA GLU A 142 -4.15 16.05 -1.11
C GLU A 142 -4.44 16.27 0.39
N ALA A 143 -4.46 17.54 0.81
CA ALA A 143 -4.90 17.87 2.16
C ALA A 143 -6.35 17.37 2.37
N PRO A 144 -6.67 16.76 3.54
CA PRO A 144 -7.99 16.19 3.82
C PRO A 144 -9.02 17.30 4.14
N THR A 145 -9.25 18.18 3.18
CA THR A 145 -10.25 19.25 3.26
C THR A 145 -11.60 18.74 2.74
N ALA A 146 -12.70 19.32 3.24
CA ALA A 146 -14.04 18.97 2.75
C ALA A 146 -14.16 19.13 1.23
N THR A 147 -13.53 20.16 0.67
CA THR A 147 -13.49 20.41 -0.78
C THR A 147 -12.78 19.28 -1.53
N ASN A 148 -11.59 18.87 -1.08
CA ASN A 148 -10.85 17.77 -1.71
C ASN A 148 -11.59 16.44 -1.55
N LEU A 149 -12.25 16.20 -0.41
CA LEU A 149 -13.07 15.00 -0.20
C LEU A 149 -14.23 14.93 -1.20
N VAL A 150 -14.99 16.03 -1.37
CA VAL A 150 -16.10 16.11 -2.33
C VAL A 150 -15.60 15.95 -3.78
N LYS A 151 -14.50 16.63 -4.12
CA LYS A 151 -13.85 16.56 -5.43
C LYS A 151 -13.44 15.12 -5.79
N ASN A 152 -12.77 14.42 -4.87
CA ASN A 152 -12.30 13.06 -5.09
C ASN A 152 -13.44 12.05 -5.15
N LEU A 153 -14.51 12.24 -4.37
CA LEU A 153 -15.73 11.42 -4.48
C LEU A 153 -16.47 11.64 -5.80
N ALA A 154 -16.51 12.88 -6.31
CA ALA A 154 -17.18 13.19 -7.57
C ALA A 154 -16.42 12.68 -8.80
N MET A 155 -15.08 12.75 -8.81
CA MET A 155 -14.24 12.28 -9.93
C MET A 155 -14.16 10.75 -10.02
N ASN A 156 -14.33 10.05 -8.91
CA ASN A 156 -14.28 8.60 -8.85
C ASN A 156 -15.62 7.91 -9.14
N THR A 157 -16.69 8.66 -9.38
CA THR A 157 -17.98 8.10 -9.77
C THR A 157 -18.10 7.98 -11.29
N ALA A 158 -18.20 6.73 -11.77
CA ALA A 158 -18.53 6.41 -13.16
C ALA A 158 -19.83 7.09 -13.62
N SER A 159 -19.99 7.30 -14.93
CA SER A 159 -21.23 7.80 -15.53
C SER A 159 -22.24 6.67 -15.80
N GLY A 160 -23.54 6.97 -15.73
CA GLY A 160 -24.60 6.04 -16.13
C GLY A 160 -25.03 5.01 -15.07
N SER A 161 -25.68 3.92 -15.50
CA SER A 161 -26.25 2.86 -14.65
C SER A 161 -25.22 2.11 -13.81
N GLU A 162 -23.97 1.99 -14.30
CA GLU A 162 -22.85 1.40 -13.56
C GLU A 162 -22.52 2.17 -12.26
N ARG A 163 -22.90 3.46 -12.18
CA ARG A 163 -22.67 4.29 -10.99
C ARG A 163 -23.46 3.79 -9.78
N PHE A 164 -24.71 3.39 -9.99
CA PHE A 164 -25.60 2.97 -8.91
C PHE A 164 -25.22 1.60 -8.36
N GLU A 165 -24.84 0.66 -9.24
CA GLU A 165 -24.34 -0.66 -8.82
C GLU A 165 -23.03 -0.52 -8.03
N ARG A 166 -22.06 0.26 -8.55
CA ARG A 166 -20.79 0.50 -7.86
C ARG A 166 -20.96 1.22 -6.52
N LEU A 167 -21.84 2.24 -6.43
CA LEU A 167 -22.15 2.89 -5.14
C LEU A 167 -22.79 1.92 -4.16
N SER A 168 -23.68 1.05 -4.64
CA SER A 168 -24.32 0.04 -3.80
C SER A 168 -23.30 -0.97 -3.27
N ASP A 169 -22.28 -1.32 -4.06
CA ASP A 169 -21.21 -2.23 -3.65
C ASP A 169 -20.19 -1.58 -2.72
N ILE A 170 -19.88 -0.28 -2.90
CA ILE A 170 -19.03 0.47 -1.96
C ILE A 170 -19.66 0.56 -0.57
N LEU A 171 -20.99 0.66 -0.50
CA LEU A 171 -21.73 0.73 0.78
C LEU A 171 -21.93 -0.65 1.43
N ARG A 172 -21.66 -1.75 0.69
CA ARG A 172 -21.73 -3.11 1.24
C ARG A 172 -20.46 -3.43 2.02
N GLY A 173 -20.60 -4.32 2.99
CA GLY A 173 -19.44 -4.88 3.68
C GLY A 173 -18.55 -5.62 2.69
N TYR A 174 -17.24 -5.41 2.78
CA TYR A 174 -16.26 -6.00 1.86
C TYR A 174 -16.43 -7.52 1.67
N GLY A 175 -16.63 -8.25 2.77
CA GLY A 175 -16.87 -9.70 2.70
C GLY A 175 -18.13 -10.12 1.92
N GLN A 176 -19.15 -9.25 1.80
CA GLN A 176 -20.32 -9.52 0.96
C GLN A 176 -19.97 -9.38 -0.53
N VAL A 177 -19.19 -8.35 -0.89
CA VAL A 177 -18.73 -8.14 -2.27
C VAL A 177 -17.90 -9.35 -2.73
N LEU A 178 -17.02 -9.86 -1.86
CA LEU A 178 -16.21 -11.05 -2.17
C LEU A 178 -17.05 -12.31 -2.39
N ARG A 179 -18.01 -12.58 -1.50
CA ARG A 179 -18.89 -13.76 -1.64
C ARG A 179 -19.80 -13.73 -2.87
N GLN A 180 -20.08 -12.53 -3.40
CA GLN A 180 -20.84 -12.37 -4.65
C GLN A 180 -19.93 -12.45 -5.88
N SER A 181 -18.68 -12.04 -5.74
CA SER A 181 -17.72 -12.00 -6.85
C SER A 181 -17.05 -13.35 -7.08
N PHE A 182 -16.82 -14.13 -6.04
CA PHE A 182 -16.05 -15.37 -6.10
C PHE A 182 -16.81 -16.53 -5.49
N SER A 183 -16.63 -17.71 -6.06
CA SER A 183 -17.32 -18.94 -5.69
C SER A 183 -16.46 -19.90 -4.86
N ASP A 184 -15.17 -20.01 -5.15
CA ASP A 184 -14.24 -20.87 -4.43
C ASP A 184 -13.79 -20.23 -3.09
N PRO A 185 -13.96 -20.91 -1.94
CA PRO A 185 -13.53 -20.40 -0.64
C PRO A 185 -12.05 -20.04 -0.56
N ARG A 186 -11.18 -20.72 -1.34
CA ARG A 186 -9.74 -20.45 -1.39
C ARG A 186 -9.45 -19.09 -2.02
N VAL A 187 -10.19 -18.75 -3.08
CA VAL A 187 -10.08 -17.44 -3.74
C VAL A 187 -10.63 -16.35 -2.84
N GLN A 188 -11.77 -16.60 -2.17
CA GLN A 188 -12.33 -15.67 -1.19
C GLN A 188 -11.36 -15.39 -0.03
N ALA A 189 -10.69 -16.41 0.49
CA ALA A 189 -9.73 -16.29 1.60
C ALA A 189 -8.43 -15.58 1.20
N LEU A 190 -8.04 -15.64 -0.08
CA LEU A 190 -6.86 -14.95 -0.58
C LEU A 190 -7.10 -13.45 -0.76
N ILE A 191 -8.28 -13.09 -1.25
CA ILE A 191 -8.60 -11.70 -1.59
C ILE A 191 -9.08 -10.95 -0.35
N GLY A 192 -9.79 -11.62 0.57
CA GLY A 192 -10.40 -11.06 1.78
C GLY A 192 -9.48 -10.90 2.97
#